data_AF-A0AA36IHQ5-F1
#
_entry.id   AF-A0AA36IHQ5-F1
#
_cell.length_a   1.000
_cell.length_b   1.000
_cell.length_c   1.000
_cell.angle_alpha   90.00
_cell.angle_beta   90.00
_cell.angle_gamma   90.00
#
_symmetry.space_group_name_H-M   'P 1'
#
loop_
_entity.id
_entity.type
_entity.pdbx_description
1 polymer ?
#
loop_
_entity_poly.entity_id
_entity_poly.type
_entity_poly.pdbx_seq_one_letter_code
_entity_poly.pdbx_strand_id
1 'polypeptide(L)'
;MLGLGAMEDEVSQEAEPFLDTEAFPHFAALLAASGDYARCSGCRFRKASFSDLPEGNEPLEGRVAAKVKAAPLIKEFLEKVERHTDDALSEELNKAFNILWAESMRSSMAARCQQLELWPPCPPPPGIDDLDTDYAKDTTCLLAMAQRLYNQDRLRKESHTRRLSTASFLADFAFEAGLPTPPFFGCRDPAMEKFEALADDYELKSNVAPGRPRVWWLPWNLIVDAGCFLIDMFSKVLRPLRDNYCTSRTKKLE
;
A
#
# COMPACT_ATOMS: atom_id res chain seq x y z
N MET A 1 -22.44 46.15 37.20
CA MET A 1 -22.16 45.00 38.07
C MET A 1 -21.86 43.80 37.18
N LEU A 2 -20.66 43.23 37.38
CA LEU A 2 -20.23 41.87 37.07
C LEU A 2 -20.34 41.41 35.61
N GLY A 3 -19.23 41.60 34.89
CA GLY A 3 -18.96 40.98 33.60
C GLY A 3 -18.70 39.48 33.75
N LEU A 4 -19.45 38.69 32.99
CA LEU A 4 -19.22 37.27 32.78
C LEU A 4 -18.04 37.12 31.80
N GLY A 5 -16.85 36.86 32.33
CA GLY A 5 -15.71 36.42 31.56
C GLY A 5 -15.89 34.96 31.18
N ALA A 6 -16.25 34.69 29.92
CA ALA A 6 -16.11 33.36 29.35
C ALA A 6 -14.60 33.12 29.13
N MET A 7 -13.98 32.35 30.02
CA MET A 7 -12.72 31.69 29.71
C MET A 7 -13.04 30.59 28.72
N GLU A 8 -12.74 30.84 27.45
CA GLU A 8 -12.73 29.81 26.43
C GLU A 8 -11.57 28.87 26.79
N ASP A 9 -11.90 27.66 27.27
CA ASP A 9 -10.97 26.54 27.33
C ASP A 9 -10.54 26.24 25.89
N GLU A 10 -9.37 26.73 25.50
CA GLU A 10 -8.65 26.27 24.32
C GLU A 10 -8.28 24.80 24.55
N VAL A 11 -9.23 23.92 24.24
CA VAL A 11 -8.98 22.49 24.10
C VAL A 11 -7.95 22.37 22.99
N SER A 12 -6.70 22.19 23.39
CA SER A 12 -5.59 21.85 22.50
C SER A 12 -5.98 20.58 21.77
N GLN A 13 -6.51 20.74 20.56
CA GLN A 13 -6.94 19.65 19.72
C GLN A 13 -5.67 18.91 19.31
N GLU A 14 -5.35 17.83 20.03
CA GLU A 14 -4.20 16.99 19.72
C GLU A 14 -4.35 16.55 18.26
N ALA A 15 -3.40 16.97 17.43
CA ALA A 15 -3.44 16.65 16.02
C ALA A 15 -3.38 15.12 15.87
N GLU A 16 -4.42 14.55 15.25
CA GLU A 16 -4.49 13.12 14.96
C GLU A 16 -3.18 12.63 14.32
N PRO A 17 -2.63 11.49 14.78
CA PRO A 17 -1.38 10.98 14.26
C PRO A 17 -1.52 10.68 12.76
N PHE A 18 -0.51 11.10 11.98
CA PHE A 18 -0.50 10.92 10.53
C PHE A 18 -0.29 9.45 10.12
N LEU A 19 0.40 8.66 10.95
CA LEU A 19 0.61 7.23 10.78
C LEU A 19 -0.20 6.46 11.83
N ASP A 20 -0.72 5.28 11.47
CA ASP A 20 -1.54 4.40 12.29
C ASP A 20 -0.68 3.60 13.28
N THR A 21 -0.32 4.23 14.41
CA THR A 21 0.52 3.61 15.45
C THR A 21 -0.18 2.44 16.16
N GLU A 22 -1.51 2.46 16.24
CA GLU A 22 -2.31 1.39 16.86
C GLU A 22 -2.31 0.11 16.01
N ALA A 23 -2.25 0.24 14.68
CA ALA A 23 -2.19 -0.92 13.81
C ALA A 23 -0.83 -1.64 13.84
N PHE A 24 0.24 -0.98 14.29
CA PHE A 24 1.62 -1.49 14.29
C PHE A 24 2.33 -1.14 15.62
N PRO A 25 1.89 -1.72 16.75
CA PRO A 25 2.40 -1.37 18.07
C PRO A 25 3.91 -1.56 18.24
N HIS A 26 4.53 -2.57 17.62
CA HIS A 26 5.98 -2.78 17.71
C HIS A 26 6.79 -1.76 16.92
N PHE A 27 6.17 -1.09 15.92
CA PHE A 27 6.72 0.07 15.24
C PHE A 27 6.21 1.41 15.78
N ALA A 28 5.37 1.45 16.82
CA ALA A 28 4.70 2.67 17.27
C ALA A 28 5.67 3.84 17.56
N ALA A 29 6.79 3.56 18.23
CA ALA A 29 7.81 4.57 18.53
C ALA A 29 8.46 5.15 17.26
N LEU A 30 8.80 4.28 16.29
CA LEU A 30 9.35 4.68 15.00
C LEU A 30 8.33 5.54 14.22
N LEU A 31 7.07 5.09 14.17
CA LEU A 31 5.99 5.75 13.44
C LEU A 31 5.65 7.12 14.04
N ALA A 32 5.59 7.23 15.37
CA ALA A 32 5.37 8.49 16.06
C ALA A 32 6.51 9.49 15.79
N ALA A 33 7.77 9.04 15.85
CA ALA A 33 8.93 9.87 15.54
C ALA A 33 8.98 10.30 14.06
N SER A 34 8.50 9.43 13.16
CA SER A 34 8.55 9.63 11.70
C SER A 34 7.33 10.34 11.11
N GLY A 35 6.30 10.66 11.91
CA GLY A 35 5.04 11.23 11.42
C GLY A 35 5.22 12.50 10.58
N ASP A 36 6.04 13.44 11.06
CA ASP A 36 6.31 14.69 10.34
C ASP A 36 7.11 14.45 9.05
N TYR A 37 8.06 13.51 9.09
CA TYR A 37 8.84 13.14 7.90
C TYR A 37 7.93 12.49 6.85
N ALA A 38 7.08 11.55 7.26
CA ALA A 38 6.11 10.88 6.39
C ALA A 38 5.14 11.88 5.76
N ARG A 39 4.69 12.89 6.51
CA ARG A 39 3.83 13.97 5.97
C ARG A 39 4.56 14.74 4.86
N CYS A 40 5.85 15.03 5.02
CA CYS A 40 6.65 15.72 4.01
C CYS A 40 7.07 14.81 2.83
N SER A 41 7.11 13.50 3.00
CA SER A 41 7.56 12.55 1.97
C SER A 41 6.44 11.84 1.22
N GLY A 42 5.18 12.08 1.58
CA GLY A 42 4.04 11.34 1.04
C GLY A 42 4.04 9.88 1.50
N CYS A 43 4.38 9.63 2.77
CA CYS A 43 4.46 8.29 3.39
C CYS A 43 5.53 7.38 2.78
N ARG A 44 6.49 7.94 2.04
CA ARG A 44 7.62 7.19 1.48
C ARG A 44 8.81 7.20 2.43
N PHE A 45 9.40 6.03 2.66
CA PHE A 45 10.65 5.91 3.40
C PHE A 45 11.83 5.70 2.44
N ARG A 46 12.95 6.38 2.70
CA ARG A 46 14.21 6.18 1.97
C ARG A 46 15.38 6.34 2.94
N LYS A 47 16.22 5.31 3.12
CA LYS A 47 17.37 5.35 4.05
C LYS A 47 18.33 6.48 3.69
N ALA A 48 18.57 6.70 2.40
CA ALA A 48 19.40 7.80 1.87
C ALA A 48 18.90 9.21 2.27
N SER A 49 17.65 9.38 2.70
CA SER A 49 17.17 10.68 3.20
C SER A 49 17.84 11.12 4.50
N PHE A 50 18.51 10.21 5.21
CA PHE A 50 19.07 10.39 6.54
C PHE A 50 20.61 10.34 6.56
N SER A 51 21.26 10.23 5.40
CA SER A 51 22.73 10.18 5.31
C SER A 51 23.41 11.54 5.49
N ASP A 52 22.75 12.63 5.08
CA ASP A 52 23.32 13.98 5.00
C ASP A 52 22.61 14.95 5.97
N LEU A 53 22.52 14.58 7.25
CA LEU A 53 21.88 15.44 8.25
C LEU A 53 22.87 16.50 8.77
N PRO A 54 22.45 17.77 8.90
CA PRO A 54 23.33 18.81 9.42
C PRO A 54 23.68 18.52 10.89
N GLU A 55 24.98 18.57 11.20
CA GLU A 55 25.47 18.54 12.57
C GLU A 55 25.54 19.99 13.08
N GLY A 56 24.58 20.40 13.91
CA GLY A 56 24.58 21.75 14.46
C GLY A 56 23.33 22.06 15.28
N ASN A 57 23.43 23.12 16.10
CA ASN A 57 22.33 23.64 16.92
C ASN A 57 21.53 24.73 16.20
N GLU A 58 21.77 24.95 14.91
CA GLU A 58 21.00 25.91 14.12
C GLU A 58 19.53 25.48 14.09
N PRO A 59 18.58 26.42 14.26
CA PRO A 59 17.16 26.10 14.19
C PRO A 59 16.83 25.55 12.80
N LEU A 60 16.43 24.28 12.76
CA LEU A 60 16.01 23.61 11.54
C LEU A 60 14.51 23.80 11.37
N GLU A 61 14.07 24.05 10.14
CA GLU A 61 12.65 24.19 9.81
C GLU A 61 12.18 23.11 8.82
N GLY A 62 10.87 22.83 8.87
CA GLY A 62 10.17 21.97 7.94
C GLY A 62 10.77 20.56 7.82
N ARG A 63 11.08 20.16 6.57
CA ARG A 63 11.51 18.79 6.25
C ARG A 63 12.82 18.40 6.91
N VAL A 64 13.75 19.33 7.11
CA VAL A 64 15.06 19.02 7.71
C VAL A 64 14.91 18.73 9.20
N ALA A 65 14.11 19.53 9.91
CA ALA A 65 13.77 19.30 11.31
C ALA A 65 13.09 17.94 11.51
N ALA A 66 12.12 17.61 10.65
CA ALA A 66 11.41 16.33 10.70
C ALA A 66 12.35 15.13 10.51
N LYS A 67 13.34 15.24 9.62
CA LYS A 67 14.36 14.20 9.44
C LYS A 67 15.26 14.06 10.66
N VAL A 68 15.77 15.16 11.20
CA VAL A 68 16.66 15.14 12.38
C VAL A 68 15.95 14.53 13.58
N LYS A 69 14.66 14.86 13.77
CA LYS A 69 13.80 14.25 14.82
C LYS A 69 13.65 12.74 14.66
N ALA A 70 13.40 12.25 13.45
CA ALA A 70 13.15 10.83 13.19
C ALA A 70 14.43 9.97 13.12
N ALA A 71 15.57 10.58 12.73
CA ALA A 71 16.85 9.91 12.50
C ALA A 71 17.32 8.95 13.61
N PRO A 72 17.31 9.31 14.91
CA PRO A 72 17.80 8.41 15.95
C PRO A 72 16.98 7.12 16.02
N LEU A 73 15.64 7.22 15.98
CA LEU A 73 14.75 6.06 16.03
C LEU A 73 14.84 5.21 14.76
N ILE A 74 14.98 5.84 13.59
CA ILE A 74 15.21 5.12 12.33
C ILE A 74 16.50 4.32 12.39
N LYS A 75 17.59 4.93 12.85
CA LYS A 75 18.88 4.25 13.00
C LYS A 75 18.77 3.07 13.98
N GLU A 76 18.15 3.30 15.14
CA GLU A 76 17.92 2.24 16.14
C GLU A 76 17.14 1.06 15.56
N PHE A 77 16.02 1.32 14.87
CA PHE A 77 15.20 0.27 14.28
C PHE A 77 15.90 -0.44 13.11
N LEU A 78 16.67 0.28 12.28
CA LEU A 78 17.48 -0.33 11.23
C LEU A 78 18.53 -1.28 11.84
N GLU A 79 19.25 -0.84 12.86
CA GLU A 79 20.22 -1.68 13.57
C GLU A 79 19.55 -2.87 14.26
N LYS A 80 18.36 -2.67 14.86
CA LYS A 80 17.59 -3.73 15.50
C LYS A 80 17.22 -4.82 14.49
N VAL A 81 16.67 -4.41 13.35
CA VAL A 81 16.27 -5.31 12.27
C VAL A 81 17.46 -6.02 11.63
N GLU A 82 18.58 -5.32 11.42
CA GLU A 82 19.81 -5.88 10.84
C GLU A 82 20.47 -6.93 11.76
N ARG A 83 20.47 -6.71 13.08
CA ARG A 83 21.09 -7.63 14.04
C ARG A 83 20.24 -8.86 14.33
N HIS A 84 18.95 -8.63 14.58
CA HIS A 84 18.02 -9.68 14.96
C HIS A 84 16.60 -9.19 14.69
N THR A 85 16.04 -9.62 13.56
CA THR A 85 14.62 -9.36 13.30
C THR A 85 13.81 -10.17 14.31
N ASP A 86 13.32 -9.47 15.33
CA ASP A 86 12.37 -9.97 16.31
C ASP A 86 11.13 -10.51 15.58
N ASP A 87 10.65 -11.70 15.97
CA ASP A 87 9.47 -12.34 15.37
C ASP A 87 8.28 -11.36 15.36
N ALA A 88 8.13 -10.56 16.41
CA ALA A 88 7.08 -9.55 16.53
C ALA A 88 7.18 -8.44 15.47
N LEU A 89 8.40 -7.98 15.15
CA LEU A 89 8.62 -7.01 14.08
C LEU A 89 8.39 -7.64 12.70
N SER A 90 8.84 -8.88 12.50
CA SER A 90 8.59 -9.63 11.28
C SER A 90 7.09 -9.83 11.02
N GLU A 91 6.31 -10.15 12.04
CA GLU A 91 4.85 -10.28 11.94
C GLU A 91 4.18 -8.96 11.52
N GLU A 92 4.59 -7.83 12.09
CA GLU A 92 4.04 -6.53 11.71
C GLU A 92 4.43 -6.09 10.29
N LEU A 93 5.65 -6.40 9.84
CA LEU A 93 6.05 -6.18 8.46
C LEU A 93 5.26 -7.07 7.50
N ASN A 94 5.10 -8.35 7.82
CA ASN A 94 4.24 -9.26 7.04
C ASN A 94 2.80 -8.75 6.97
N LYS A 95 2.26 -8.22 8.07
CA LYS A 95 0.96 -7.57 8.12
C LYS A 95 0.90 -6.34 7.21
N ALA A 96 1.91 -5.48 7.22
CA ALA A 96 1.99 -4.32 6.32
C ALA A 96 1.99 -4.75 4.85
N PHE A 97 2.80 -5.75 4.48
CA PHE A 97 2.82 -6.31 3.14
C PHE A 97 1.47 -6.92 2.73
N ASN A 98 0.80 -7.64 3.63
CA ASN A 98 -0.53 -8.20 3.39
C ASN A 98 -1.57 -7.11 3.11
N ILE A 99 -1.52 -5.99 3.84
CA ILE A 99 -2.42 -4.84 3.61
C ILE A 99 -2.21 -4.28 2.19
N LEU A 100 -0.94 -4.08 1.80
CA LEU A 100 -0.61 -3.57 0.45
C LEU A 100 -1.01 -4.55 -0.65
N TRP A 101 -0.78 -5.85 -0.43
CA TRP A 101 -1.17 -6.89 -1.37
C TRP A 101 -2.68 -6.93 -1.58
N ALA A 102 -3.45 -6.97 -0.49
CA ALA A 102 -4.92 -6.96 -0.54
C ALA A 102 -5.45 -5.72 -1.26
N GLU A 103 -4.89 -4.54 -0.96
CA GLU A 103 -5.29 -3.30 -1.61
C GLU A 103 -4.92 -3.26 -3.10
N SER A 104 -3.75 -3.80 -3.47
CA SER A 104 -3.33 -3.92 -4.86
C SER A 104 -4.29 -4.79 -5.65
N MET A 105 -4.66 -5.97 -5.12
CA MET A 105 -5.63 -6.86 -5.77
C MET A 105 -6.98 -6.18 -5.93
N ARG A 106 -7.52 -5.59 -4.86
CA ARG A 106 -8.79 -4.86 -4.89
C ARG A 106 -8.77 -3.77 -5.96
N SER A 107 -7.70 -2.98 -6.00
CA SER A 107 -7.53 -1.89 -6.97
C SER A 107 -7.47 -2.40 -8.41
N SER A 108 -6.76 -3.49 -8.66
CA SER A 108 -6.72 -4.15 -9.97
C SER A 108 -8.09 -4.67 -10.39
N MET A 109 -8.83 -5.31 -9.48
CA MET A 109 -10.18 -5.81 -9.75
C MET A 109 -11.15 -4.67 -10.05
N ALA A 110 -11.13 -3.59 -9.26
CA ALA A 110 -11.95 -2.41 -9.48
C ALA A 110 -11.66 -1.76 -10.85
N ALA A 111 -10.38 -1.61 -11.21
CA ALA A 111 -9.98 -1.10 -12.52
C ALA A 111 -10.47 -1.99 -13.67
N ARG A 112 -10.41 -3.32 -13.51
CA ARG A 112 -10.95 -4.26 -14.50
C ARG A 112 -12.48 -4.16 -14.61
N CYS A 113 -13.20 -4.00 -13.50
CA CYS A 113 -14.64 -3.74 -13.52
C CYS A 113 -14.97 -2.43 -14.26
N GLN A 114 -14.21 -1.36 -14.03
CA GLN A 114 -14.37 -0.10 -14.76
C GLN A 114 -14.14 -0.28 -16.27
N GLN A 115 -13.12 -1.05 -16.66
CA GLN A 115 -12.84 -1.36 -18.07
C GLN A 115 -13.98 -2.11 -18.75
N LEU A 116 -14.66 -3.00 -18.00
CA LEU A 116 -15.83 -3.75 -18.47
C LEU A 116 -17.14 -2.95 -18.37
N GLU A 117 -17.08 -1.66 -18.02
CA GLU A 117 -18.23 -0.78 -17.82
C GLU A 117 -19.20 -1.30 -16.72
N LEU A 118 -18.65 -2.01 -15.72
CA LEU A 118 -19.38 -2.56 -14.57
C LEU A 118 -19.31 -1.63 -13.34
N TRP A 119 -18.83 -0.39 -13.50
CA TRP A 119 -18.56 0.53 -12.39
C TRP A 119 -19.07 1.95 -12.69
N PRO A 120 -20.04 2.48 -11.92
CA PRO A 120 -20.79 1.79 -10.87
C PRO A 120 -21.69 0.69 -11.48
N PRO A 121 -21.98 -0.40 -10.76
CA PRO A 121 -22.88 -1.44 -11.25
C PRO A 121 -24.30 -0.90 -11.43
N CYS A 122 -24.91 -1.11 -12.60
CA CYS A 122 -26.28 -0.71 -12.89
C CYS A 122 -26.94 -1.70 -13.89
N PRO A 123 -28.07 -2.35 -13.53
CA PRO A 123 -28.74 -2.31 -12.22
C PRO A 123 -27.94 -3.06 -11.13
N PRO A 124 -28.16 -2.76 -9.83
CA PRO A 124 -27.59 -3.55 -8.74
C PRO A 124 -28.02 -5.02 -8.84
N PRO A 125 -27.10 -6.00 -8.67
CA PRO A 125 -27.46 -7.41 -8.69
C PRO A 125 -28.46 -7.74 -7.56
N PRO A 126 -29.49 -8.57 -7.81
CA PRO A 126 -30.46 -8.92 -6.79
C PRO A 126 -29.80 -9.68 -5.65
N GLY A 127 -30.16 -9.33 -4.40
CA GLY A 127 -29.73 -10.05 -3.20
C GLY A 127 -28.38 -9.61 -2.60
N ILE A 128 -27.78 -8.53 -3.11
CA ILE A 128 -26.58 -7.93 -2.52
C ILE A 128 -26.97 -6.64 -1.81
N ASP A 129 -26.64 -6.57 -0.52
CA ASP A 129 -26.88 -5.39 0.30
C ASP A 129 -25.86 -4.29 -0.01
N ASP A 130 -26.28 -3.03 0.13
CA ASP A 130 -25.44 -1.84 -0.09
C ASP A 130 -24.26 -1.72 0.89
N LEU A 131 -24.30 -2.47 2.00
CA LEU A 131 -23.24 -2.59 3.01
C LEU A 131 -22.43 -3.87 2.87
N ASP A 132 -22.76 -4.76 1.92
CA ASP A 132 -21.97 -5.96 1.67
C ASP A 132 -20.68 -5.59 0.92
N THR A 133 -19.55 -5.68 1.61
CA THR A 133 -18.21 -5.38 1.09
C THR A 133 -17.35 -6.64 0.89
N ASP A 134 -17.88 -7.84 1.17
CA ASP A 134 -17.09 -9.08 1.18
C ASP A 134 -17.01 -9.70 -0.23
N TYR A 135 -16.19 -9.09 -1.08
CA TYR A 135 -15.97 -9.55 -2.45
C TYR A 135 -15.23 -10.90 -2.52
N ALA A 136 -14.65 -11.38 -1.42
CA ALA A 136 -13.96 -12.67 -1.37
C ALA A 136 -14.90 -13.85 -1.09
N LYS A 137 -16.00 -13.64 -0.35
CA LYS A 137 -16.95 -14.69 0.07
C LYS A 137 -17.73 -15.37 -1.05
N ASP A 138 -18.06 -14.64 -2.11
CA ASP A 138 -18.73 -15.22 -3.28
C ASP A 138 -18.16 -14.66 -4.56
N THR A 139 -17.37 -15.51 -5.19
CA THR A 139 -16.65 -15.25 -6.44
C THR A 139 -17.29 -15.99 -7.61
N THR A 140 -18.60 -16.29 -7.56
CA THR A 140 -19.28 -17.04 -8.64
C THR A 140 -19.94 -16.14 -9.69
N CYS A 141 -20.18 -14.87 -9.37
CA CYS A 141 -20.81 -13.91 -10.28
C CYS A 141 -20.01 -12.61 -10.36
N LEU A 142 -19.57 -12.24 -11.57
CA LEU A 142 -18.78 -11.02 -11.79
C LEU A 142 -19.52 -9.75 -11.36
N LEU A 143 -20.82 -9.66 -11.70
CA LEU A 143 -21.65 -8.50 -11.34
C LEU A 143 -21.76 -8.34 -9.82
N ALA A 144 -21.86 -9.47 -9.10
CA ALA A 144 -21.89 -9.48 -7.65
C ALA A 144 -20.58 -8.95 -7.05
N MET A 145 -19.44 -9.43 -7.56
CA MET A 145 -18.13 -8.97 -7.14
C MET A 145 -17.92 -7.47 -7.42
N ALA A 146 -18.35 -6.99 -8.60
CA ALA A 146 -18.29 -5.57 -8.96
C ALA A 146 -19.08 -4.71 -7.97
N GLN A 147 -20.28 -5.14 -7.56
CA GLN A 147 -21.08 -4.45 -6.56
C GLN A 147 -20.41 -4.39 -5.19
N ARG A 148 -19.86 -5.51 -4.70
CA ARG A 148 -19.19 -5.52 -3.39
C ARG A 148 -17.90 -4.69 -3.37
N LEU A 149 -17.13 -4.71 -4.46
CA LEU A 149 -15.97 -3.84 -4.63
C LEU A 149 -16.38 -2.36 -4.63
N TYR A 150 -17.47 -2.01 -5.32
CA TYR A 150 -18.02 -0.66 -5.33
C TYR A 150 -18.49 -0.23 -3.94
N ASN A 151 -19.21 -1.08 -3.22
CA ASN A 151 -19.64 -0.83 -1.85
C ASN A 151 -18.44 -0.60 -0.93
N GLN A 152 -17.39 -1.42 -1.04
CA GLN A 152 -16.17 -1.28 -0.26
C GLN A 152 -15.45 0.05 -0.53
N ASP A 153 -15.38 0.46 -1.80
CA ASP A 153 -14.76 1.73 -2.20
C ASP A 153 -15.56 2.93 -1.64
N ARG A 154 -16.90 2.88 -1.74
CA ARG A 154 -17.81 3.89 -1.21
C ARG A 154 -17.77 4.02 0.32
N LEU A 155 -17.62 2.90 1.03
CA LEU A 155 -17.63 2.84 2.49
C LEU A 155 -16.23 3.03 3.12
N ARG A 156 -15.22 3.33 2.30
CA ARG A 156 -13.85 3.50 2.74
C ARG A 156 -13.75 4.67 3.72
N LYS A 157 -13.24 4.39 4.92
CA LYS A 157 -13.02 5.38 5.97
C LYS A 157 -11.60 5.94 5.91
N GLU A 158 -11.41 7.15 6.44
CA GLU A 158 -10.09 7.78 6.58
C GLU A 158 -9.08 6.89 7.33
N SER A 159 -9.55 6.13 8.33
CA SER A 159 -8.72 5.19 9.09
C SER A 159 -8.08 4.10 8.20
N HIS A 160 -8.79 3.65 7.16
CA HIS A 160 -8.25 2.69 6.20
C HIS A 160 -7.14 3.33 5.36
N THR A 161 -7.32 4.57 4.90
CA THR A 161 -6.30 5.31 4.17
C THR A 161 -5.05 5.52 5.02
N ARG A 162 -5.20 5.92 6.29
CA ARG A 162 -4.08 6.06 7.24
C ARG A 162 -3.32 4.75 7.44
N ARG A 163 -4.05 3.64 7.61
CA ARG A 163 -3.45 2.31 7.75
C ARG A 163 -2.68 1.89 6.50
N LEU A 164 -3.23 2.13 5.32
CA LEU A 164 -2.57 1.84 4.05
C LEU A 164 -1.29 2.67 3.86
N SER A 165 -1.33 3.97 4.18
CA SER A 165 -0.16 4.84 4.18
C SER A 165 0.94 4.33 5.12
N THR A 166 0.55 3.86 6.30
CA THR A 166 1.48 3.29 7.28
C THR A 166 2.09 1.98 6.81
N ALA A 167 1.28 1.10 6.21
CA ALA A 167 1.75 -0.13 5.60
C ALA A 167 2.75 0.15 4.47
N SER A 168 2.48 1.15 3.63
CA SER A 168 3.39 1.60 2.57
C SER A 168 4.72 2.08 3.13
N PHE A 169 4.68 2.91 4.18
CA PHE A 169 5.89 3.41 4.83
C PHE A 169 6.74 2.27 5.41
N LEU A 170 6.12 1.30 6.07
CA LEU A 170 6.80 0.14 6.65
C LEU A 170 7.36 -0.82 5.59
N ALA A 171 6.69 -0.98 4.45
CA ALA A 171 7.20 -1.77 3.33
C ALA A 171 8.45 -1.14 2.70
N ASP A 172 8.45 0.18 2.49
CA ASP A 172 9.65 0.91 2.06
C ASP A 172 10.78 0.76 3.11
N PHE A 173 10.45 0.85 4.41
CA PHE A 173 11.41 0.65 5.50
C PHE A 173 12.05 -0.74 5.46
N ALA A 174 11.24 -1.80 5.35
CA ALA A 174 11.73 -3.17 5.26
C ALA A 174 12.64 -3.36 4.04
N PHE A 175 12.26 -2.80 2.89
CA PHE A 175 13.06 -2.86 1.67
C PHE A 175 14.42 -2.18 1.83
N GLU A 176 14.44 -0.97 2.39
CA GLU A 176 15.66 -0.18 2.62
C GLU A 176 16.54 -0.79 3.74
N ALA A 177 15.96 -1.58 4.63
CA ALA A 177 16.67 -2.40 5.63
C ALA A 177 17.27 -3.69 5.03
N GLY A 178 16.98 -4.01 3.77
CA GLY A 178 17.44 -5.24 3.11
C GLY A 178 16.71 -6.50 3.57
N LEU A 179 15.52 -6.36 4.15
CA LEU A 179 14.72 -7.51 4.56
C LEU A 179 14.12 -8.24 3.35
N PRO A 180 13.99 -9.57 3.41
CA PRO A 180 13.37 -10.33 2.35
C PRO A 180 11.88 -9.95 2.21
N THR A 181 11.41 -9.85 0.98
CA THR A 181 9.97 -9.71 0.72
C THR A 181 9.28 -11.02 1.05
N PRO A 182 8.07 -10.98 1.63
CA PRO A 182 7.31 -12.19 1.93
C PRO A 182 7.10 -13.08 0.69
N PRO A 183 7.07 -14.41 0.85
CA PRO A 183 7.00 -15.34 -0.27
C PRO A 183 5.68 -15.25 -1.05
N PHE A 184 4.60 -14.77 -0.43
CA PHE A 184 3.28 -14.70 -1.06
C PHE A 184 3.22 -13.72 -2.24
N PHE A 185 4.17 -12.78 -2.38
CA PHE A 185 4.28 -11.96 -3.59
C PHE A 185 4.57 -12.78 -4.87
N GLY A 186 5.04 -14.03 -4.72
CA GLY A 186 5.22 -14.97 -5.83
C GLY A 186 4.02 -15.89 -6.09
N CYS A 187 3.06 -15.97 -5.17
CA CYS A 187 1.90 -16.83 -5.30
C CYS A 187 0.71 -16.04 -5.84
N ARG A 188 0.14 -16.50 -6.96
CA ARG A 188 -1.10 -15.92 -7.48
C ARG A 188 -2.24 -16.22 -6.51
N ASP A 189 -2.99 -15.20 -6.13
CA ASP A 189 -4.16 -15.36 -5.27
C ASP A 189 -5.28 -16.11 -6.04
N PRO A 190 -5.83 -17.22 -5.50
CA PRO A 190 -6.89 -17.97 -6.15
C PRO A 190 -8.16 -17.13 -6.43
N ALA A 191 -8.46 -16.13 -5.59
CA ALA A 191 -9.58 -15.24 -5.80
C ALA A 191 -9.36 -14.32 -7.00
N MET A 192 -8.12 -13.84 -7.21
CA MET A 192 -7.75 -13.03 -8.37
C MET A 192 -7.82 -13.86 -9.66
N GLU A 193 -7.31 -15.08 -9.65
CA GLU A 193 -7.40 -15.99 -10.80
C GLU A 193 -8.86 -16.28 -11.19
N LYS A 194 -9.71 -16.55 -10.19
CA LYS A 194 -11.13 -16.77 -10.41
C LYS A 194 -11.84 -15.52 -10.93
N PHE A 195 -11.51 -14.35 -10.40
CA PHE A 195 -12.03 -13.08 -10.90
C PHE A 195 -11.67 -12.85 -12.36
N GLU A 196 -10.42 -13.08 -12.75
CA GLU A 196 -9.97 -12.93 -14.13
C GLU A 196 -10.72 -13.89 -15.08
N ALA A 197 -10.91 -15.14 -14.67
CA ALA A 197 -11.70 -16.10 -15.45
C ALA A 197 -13.15 -15.65 -15.66
N LEU A 198 -13.78 -15.07 -14.63
CA LEU A 198 -15.13 -14.50 -14.74
C LEU A 198 -15.18 -13.25 -15.64
N ALA A 199 -14.17 -12.39 -15.52
CA ALA A 199 -14.04 -11.18 -16.34
C ALA A 199 -13.91 -11.53 -17.82
N ASP A 200 -13.10 -12.55 -18.14
CA ASP A 200 -12.90 -13.01 -19.52
C ASP A 200 -14.15 -13.70 -20.09
N ASP A 201 -14.84 -14.51 -19.30
CA ASP A 201 -16.13 -15.11 -19.71
C ASP A 201 -17.20 -14.03 -19.97
N TYR A 202 -17.24 -12.98 -19.15
CA TYR A 202 -18.13 -11.85 -19.37
C TYR A 202 -17.79 -11.09 -20.66
N GLU A 203 -16.51 -10.81 -20.92
CA GLU A 203 -16.05 -10.15 -22.16
C GLU A 203 -16.45 -10.97 -23.39
N LEU A 204 -16.32 -12.30 -23.33
CA LEU A 204 -16.73 -13.21 -24.41
C LEU A 204 -18.24 -13.18 -24.68
N LYS A 205 -19.06 -13.14 -23.62
CA LYS A 205 -20.53 -13.17 -23.73
C LYS A 205 -21.14 -11.84 -24.11
N SER A 206 -20.52 -10.74 -23.70
CA SER A 206 -21.13 -9.41 -23.79
C SER A 206 -21.11 -8.80 -25.20
N ASN A 207 -20.54 -9.48 -26.21
CA ASN A 207 -20.36 -8.95 -27.57
C ASN A 207 -19.78 -7.52 -27.57
N VAL A 208 -19.07 -7.14 -26.51
CA VAL A 208 -18.40 -5.84 -26.42
C VAL A 208 -17.39 -5.85 -27.55
N ALA A 209 -17.62 -4.97 -28.53
CA ALA A 209 -16.84 -4.98 -29.76
C ALA A 209 -15.34 -5.01 -29.40
N PRO A 210 -14.55 -5.95 -29.97
CA PRO A 210 -13.14 -6.14 -29.62
C PRO A 210 -12.22 -4.95 -30.02
N GLY A 211 -12.80 -3.79 -30.32
CA GLY A 211 -12.15 -2.61 -30.86
C GLY A 211 -11.70 -1.58 -29.82
N ARG A 212 -12.00 -1.73 -28.53
CA ARG A 212 -11.26 -0.93 -27.53
C ARG A 212 -9.90 -1.59 -27.36
N PRO A 213 -8.79 -0.95 -27.81
CA PRO A 213 -7.47 -1.49 -27.54
C PRO A 213 -7.39 -1.77 -26.04
N ARG A 214 -6.88 -2.95 -25.67
CA ARG A 214 -6.44 -3.26 -24.30
C ARG A 214 -5.27 -2.34 -23.98
N VAL A 215 -5.55 -1.05 -23.84
CA VAL A 215 -4.62 -0.13 -23.25
C VAL A 215 -4.67 -0.50 -21.79
N TRP A 216 -3.65 -1.21 -21.36
CA TRP A 216 -3.32 -1.41 -19.95
C TRP A 216 -2.99 -0.04 -19.36
N TRP A 217 -3.96 0.87 -19.31
CA TRP A 217 -3.98 1.94 -18.35
C TRP A 217 -4.23 1.24 -17.01
N LEU A 218 -3.19 0.61 -16.47
CA LEU A 218 -2.99 0.79 -15.05
C LEU A 218 -2.99 2.33 -14.90
N PRO A 219 -3.94 2.93 -14.17
CA PRO A 219 -3.96 4.37 -14.01
C PRO A 219 -2.57 4.74 -13.54
N TRP A 220 -1.81 5.52 -14.33
CA TRP A 220 -0.41 5.81 -14.02
C TRP A 220 -0.29 6.43 -12.61
N ASN A 221 -1.36 7.04 -12.12
CA ASN A 221 -1.48 7.62 -10.80
C ASN A 221 -1.59 6.54 -9.69
N LEU A 222 -2.23 5.40 -9.95
CA LEU A 222 -2.22 4.21 -9.06
C LEU A 222 -0.88 3.49 -9.09
N ILE A 223 -0.20 3.50 -10.25
CA ILE A 223 1.18 3.03 -10.34
C ILE A 223 2.13 4.00 -9.63
N VAL A 224 1.97 5.31 -9.67
CA VAL A 224 3.02 6.19 -9.12
C VAL A 224 3.10 6.12 -7.59
N ASP A 225 1.97 5.96 -6.89
CA ASP A 225 1.97 5.95 -5.43
C ASP A 225 2.17 4.53 -4.83
N ALA A 226 1.62 3.47 -5.43
CA ALA A 226 1.84 2.08 -4.98
C ALA A 226 2.73 1.26 -5.94
N GLY A 227 2.62 1.53 -7.24
CA GLY A 227 3.33 0.80 -8.29
C GLY A 227 4.77 1.23 -8.56
N CYS A 228 5.28 2.41 -8.16
CA CYS A 228 6.71 2.72 -8.33
C CYS A 228 7.53 1.86 -7.35
N PHE A 229 6.95 1.54 -6.19
CA PHE A 229 7.49 0.52 -5.28
C PHE A 229 7.34 -0.88 -5.90
N LEU A 230 6.15 -1.30 -6.33
CA LEU A 230 5.97 -2.65 -6.89
C LEU A 230 6.75 -2.86 -8.19
N ILE A 231 6.82 -1.89 -9.10
CA ILE A 231 7.58 -1.97 -10.35
C ILE A 231 9.08 -1.93 -10.07
N ASP A 232 9.59 -1.10 -9.16
CA ASP A 232 11.01 -1.13 -8.81
C ASP A 232 11.38 -2.43 -8.07
N MET A 233 10.53 -2.89 -7.15
CA MET A 233 10.65 -4.17 -6.44
C MET A 233 10.61 -5.35 -7.42
N PHE A 234 9.61 -5.44 -8.31
CA PHE A 234 9.52 -6.51 -9.33
C PHE A 234 10.66 -6.38 -10.36
N SER A 235 11.09 -5.18 -10.74
CA SER A 235 12.20 -5.01 -11.70
C SER A 235 13.57 -5.41 -11.13
N LYS A 236 13.74 -5.33 -9.80
CA LYS A 236 14.96 -5.75 -9.07
C LYS A 236 14.91 -7.23 -8.70
N VAL A 237 13.76 -7.76 -8.27
CA VAL A 237 13.56 -9.18 -7.95
C VAL A 237 13.58 -10.07 -9.20
N LEU A 238 13.14 -9.57 -10.36
CA LEU A 238 13.19 -10.31 -11.63
C LEU A 238 14.53 -10.14 -12.39
N ARG A 239 15.42 -9.25 -11.94
CA ARG A 239 16.72 -9.02 -12.59
C ARG A 239 17.66 -10.25 -12.52
N PRO A 240 17.80 -10.95 -11.38
CA PRO A 240 18.60 -12.17 -11.29
C PRO A 240 18.09 -13.33 -12.17
N LEU A 241 16.77 -13.41 -12.42
CA LEU A 241 16.19 -14.44 -13.28
C LEU A 241 16.52 -14.22 -14.76
N ARG A 242 16.73 -12.96 -15.17
CA ARG A 242 17.17 -12.61 -16.53
C ARG A 242 18.65 -12.96 -16.76
N ASP A 243 19.51 -12.75 -15.77
CA ASP A 243 20.96 -12.98 -15.90
C ASP A 243 21.33 -14.48 -15.85
N ASN A 244 20.54 -15.31 -15.16
CA ASN A 244 20.72 -16.77 -15.13
C ASN A 244 20.28 -17.48 -16.43
N TYR A 245 19.37 -16.87 -17.21
CA TYR A 245 19.00 -17.39 -18.54
C TYR A 245 20.04 -17.08 -19.61
N CYS A 246 20.84 -16.02 -19.46
CA CYS A 246 21.91 -15.67 -20.42
C CYS A 246 23.20 -16.47 -20.22
N THR A 247 23.53 -16.89 -18.99
CA THR A 247 24.74 -17.69 -18.69
C THR A 247 24.59 -19.18 -19.00
N SER A 248 23.35 -19.69 -19.09
CA SER A 248 23.09 -21.10 -19.42
C SER A 248 23.17 -21.42 -20.92
N ARG A 249 23.27 -20.41 -21.80
CA ARG A 249 23.27 -20.59 -23.27
C ARG A 249 24.67 -20.64 -23.89
N THR A 250 25.73 -20.30 -23.16
CA THR A 250 27.11 -20.28 -23.68
C THR A 250 27.93 -21.54 -23.37
N LYS A 251 27.41 -22.50 -22.59
CA LYS A 251 28.12 -23.75 -22.25
C LYS A 251 27.75 -24.98 -23.10
N LYS A 252 27.21 -24.80 -24.31
CA LYS A 252 26.80 -25.91 -25.20
C LYS A 252 27.43 -25.88 -26.60
N LEU A 253 28.57 -25.20 -26.73
CA LEU A 253 29.34 -25.09 -27.98
C LEU A 253 30.84 -25.34 -27.75
N GLU A 254 31.16 -26.32 -26.90
CA GLU A 254 32.47 -27.00 -26.87
C GLU A 254 32.26 -28.51 -26.93
#